data_AF-A0A7C3KTG8-F1
#
_entry.id   AF-A0A7C3KTG8-F1
#
_cell.length_a   1.000
_cell.length_b   1.000
_cell.length_c   1.000
_cell.angle_alpha   90.00
_cell.angle_beta   90.00
_cell.angle_gamma   90.00
#
_symmetry.space_group_name_H-M   'P 1'
#
loop_
_entity.id
_entity.type
_entity.pdbx_description
1 polymer ?
#
loop_
_entity_poly.entity_id
_entity_poly.type
_entity_poly.pdbx_seq_one_letter_code
_entity_poly.pdbx_strand_id
1 'polypeptide(L)'
;FRQIYGQGRLRTPLVQGVDEIDALVFRAATVTDGGALHALFEDELLRRLHARLGGITARGDWLNVFVNAEYQGIYNVIERIDTDFLEIRTGTPGWTLVKGGEIVPAGVEEWLELQRLVMAARGGDAASVARLLDLVNLEDFSRFLIVNLCLGNSDLAQNWYAAREPGPDGRWRFLVWDGDLIGELDPVASWRQILTTGLSELVLALLKAVSFQEILLSELQRAIRGPLTLQAINKEIAELKSNLAPDIPEETNENGGSLLSWERAVAELTTFFEGREAAIWDVVARSSVLGVPVALAAEPRRVRGGEEGTRVKLLGVRFTQGTTVFVGGLPAQVVGRASSNELEILLPAGLLGILPAVRTQDADRGGFSAEGLLEILPPGRGFLRGDADSDARITIADAIVVIYNLLRNRGGVPDCAASLDADASGRVDLADAIYLLRYLFLHGEAPPAPFPACGPSSVATELGCEKGC
;
A
#
# COMPACT_ATOMS: atom_id res chain seq x y z
N PHE A 1 37.26 -24.83 2.52
CA PHE A 1 38.19 -24.17 1.59
C PHE A 1 38.44 -22.70 1.97
N ARG A 2 37.42 -21.85 2.16
CA ARG A 2 37.60 -20.41 2.51
C ARG A 2 38.50 -20.15 3.75
N GLN A 3 38.31 -20.92 4.82
CA GLN A 3 39.10 -20.80 6.07
C GLN A 3 40.60 -21.10 5.90
N ILE A 4 41.01 -21.69 4.78
CA ILE A 4 42.43 -21.94 4.47
C ILE A 4 43.14 -20.64 4.06
N TYR A 5 42.40 -19.67 3.52
CA TYR A 5 42.94 -18.42 2.96
C TYR A 5 42.58 -17.18 3.80
N GLY A 6 41.83 -17.31 4.90
CA GLY A 6 41.44 -16.18 5.74
C GLY A 6 40.21 -16.45 6.60
N GLN A 7 39.54 -15.38 7.04
CA GLN A 7 38.28 -15.48 7.77
C GLN A 7 37.20 -16.15 6.90
N GLY A 8 36.42 -17.04 7.51
CA GLY A 8 35.36 -17.78 6.82
C GLY A 8 34.16 -16.92 6.44
N ARG A 9 33.97 -15.79 7.13
CA ARG A 9 32.91 -14.80 6.91
C ARG A 9 33.54 -13.44 6.57
N LEU A 10 32.83 -12.65 5.78
CA LEU A 10 33.23 -11.31 5.37
C LEU A 10 32.63 -10.28 6.33
N ARG A 11 33.50 -9.48 6.98
CA ARG A 11 33.09 -8.23 7.62
C ARG A 11 32.95 -7.14 6.58
N THR A 12 31.77 -6.56 6.45
CA THR A 12 31.50 -5.62 5.36
C THR A 12 30.52 -4.51 5.76
N PRO A 13 30.76 -3.26 5.36
CA PRO A 13 29.77 -2.20 5.49
C PRO A 13 28.69 -2.24 4.39
N LEU A 14 28.83 -3.14 3.39
CA LEU A 14 27.96 -3.18 2.20
C LEU A 14 26.50 -3.49 2.51
N VAL A 15 26.24 -4.23 3.59
CA VAL A 15 24.89 -4.67 3.93
C VAL A 15 24.50 -4.04 5.25
N GLN A 16 23.58 -3.08 5.19
CA GLN A 16 23.14 -2.38 6.39
C GLN A 16 22.51 -3.34 7.40
N GLY A 17 23.00 -3.23 8.64
CA GLY A 17 22.51 -3.98 9.80
C GLY A 17 23.08 -5.40 9.93
N VAL A 18 24.15 -5.74 9.19
CA VAL A 18 24.81 -7.04 9.28
C VAL A 18 26.33 -6.84 9.38
N ASP A 19 26.94 -7.34 10.45
CA ASP A 19 28.39 -7.18 10.69
C ASP A 19 29.24 -8.21 9.92
N GLU A 20 28.73 -9.43 9.74
CA GLU A 20 29.43 -10.55 9.10
C GLU A 20 28.49 -11.34 8.18
N ILE A 21 28.95 -11.66 6.96
CA ILE A 21 28.19 -12.40 5.95
C ILE A 21 29.00 -13.60 5.44
N ASP A 22 28.36 -14.74 5.20
CA ASP A 22 29.04 -15.91 4.61
C ASP A 22 29.22 -15.78 3.10
N ALA A 23 28.18 -15.34 2.38
CA ALA A 23 28.20 -15.26 0.92
C ALA A 23 27.41 -14.07 0.37
N LEU A 24 27.93 -13.50 -0.71
CA LEU A 24 27.30 -12.45 -1.50
C LEU A 24 26.97 -13.00 -2.89
N VAL A 25 25.94 -12.43 -3.50
CA VAL A 25 25.62 -12.60 -4.93
C VAL A 25 25.92 -11.30 -5.64
N PHE A 26 26.72 -11.39 -6.68
CA PHE A 26 27.01 -10.28 -7.59
C PHE A 26 25.98 -10.34 -8.70
N ARG A 27 24.96 -9.49 -8.62
CA ARG A 27 23.94 -9.36 -9.65
C ARG A 27 24.44 -8.37 -10.69
N ALA A 28 24.82 -8.91 -11.84
CA ALA A 28 25.10 -8.08 -12.99
C ALA A 28 23.79 -7.40 -13.37
N ALA A 29 23.75 -6.08 -13.37
CA ALA A 29 22.60 -5.34 -13.83
C ALA A 29 22.64 -5.21 -15.36
N THR A 30 23.04 -6.28 -16.05
CA THR A 30 23.42 -6.20 -17.46
C THR A 30 22.23 -5.87 -18.34
N VAL A 31 22.49 -4.97 -19.30
CA VAL A 31 21.67 -4.74 -20.49
C VAL A 31 21.75 -6.00 -21.36
N THR A 32 21.00 -7.07 -21.03
CA THR A 32 21.06 -8.29 -21.84
C THR A 32 20.31 -8.10 -23.16
N ASP A 33 21.06 -8.23 -24.25
CA ASP A 33 20.66 -8.68 -25.59
C ASP A 33 19.24 -8.34 -26.06
N GLY A 34 19.13 -7.32 -26.91
CA GLY A 34 18.09 -7.33 -27.96
C GLY A 34 16.87 -6.42 -27.79
N GLY A 35 16.91 -5.41 -26.90
CA GLY A 35 16.06 -4.22 -27.06
C GLY A 35 14.93 -3.99 -26.04
N ALA A 36 14.97 -4.59 -24.85
CA ALA A 36 14.16 -4.12 -23.73
C ALA A 36 14.85 -2.93 -23.02
N LEU A 37 14.07 -1.92 -22.63
CA LEU A 37 14.52 -0.76 -21.87
C LEU A 37 14.62 -1.16 -20.39
N HIS A 38 15.82 -1.13 -19.81
CA HIS A 38 16.04 -1.44 -18.38
C HIS A 38 16.71 -0.29 -17.63
N ALA A 39 16.25 -0.06 -16.40
CA ALA A 39 16.74 0.93 -15.46
C ALA A 39 17.93 0.41 -14.62
N LEU A 40 18.26 -0.87 -14.74
CA LEU A 40 19.30 -1.62 -14.03
C LEU A 40 18.94 -1.97 -12.58
N PHE A 41 17.98 -1.28 -11.97
CA PHE A 41 17.64 -1.39 -10.54
C PHE A 41 16.26 -2.00 -10.25
N GLU A 42 15.63 -2.62 -11.24
CA GLU A 42 14.31 -3.27 -11.16
C GLU A 42 14.20 -4.27 -9.99
N ASP A 43 15.16 -5.20 -9.87
CA ASP A 43 15.19 -6.17 -8.77
C ASP A 43 15.39 -5.51 -7.40
N GLU A 44 16.24 -4.47 -7.32
CA GLU A 44 16.44 -3.72 -6.07
C GLU A 44 15.16 -2.97 -5.69
N LEU A 45 14.43 -2.39 -6.67
CA LEU A 45 13.13 -1.76 -6.44
C LEU A 45 12.11 -2.77 -5.90
N LEU A 46 12.02 -3.97 -6.52
CA LEU A 46 11.17 -5.06 -6.05
C LEU A 46 11.50 -5.46 -4.60
N ARG A 47 12.79 -5.67 -4.29
CA ARG A 47 13.24 -6.06 -2.95
C ARG A 47 12.99 -4.98 -1.90
N ARG A 48 13.20 -3.70 -2.23
CA ARG A 48 12.90 -2.59 -1.31
C ARG A 48 11.41 -2.49 -1.01
N LEU A 49 10.57 -2.54 -2.03
CA LEU A 49 9.12 -2.44 -1.86
C LEU A 49 8.56 -3.66 -1.11
N HIS A 50 9.08 -4.87 -1.37
CA HIS A 50 8.72 -6.05 -0.60
C HIS A 50 9.15 -5.94 0.88
N ALA A 51 10.34 -5.39 1.16
CA ALA A 51 10.79 -5.12 2.53
C ALA A 51 9.87 -4.12 3.25
N ARG A 52 9.44 -3.05 2.56
CA ARG A 52 8.49 -2.06 3.12
C ARG A 52 7.12 -2.64 3.43
N LEU A 53 6.73 -3.72 2.74
CA LEU A 53 5.52 -4.46 3.05
C LEU A 53 5.69 -5.39 4.27
N GLY A 54 6.92 -5.62 4.73
CA GLY A 54 7.25 -6.52 5.85
C GLY A 54 7.83 -7.87 5.42
N GLY A 55 8.14 -8.04 4.13
CA GLY A 55 8.77 -9.24 3.60
C GLY A 55 10.25 -9.34 4.00
N ILE A 56 10.77 -10.58 4.06
CA ILE A 56 12.21 -10.81 4.17
C ILE A 56 12.82 -10.67 2.77
N THR A 57 13.83 -9.83 2.61
CA THR A 57 14.52 -9.63 1.34
C THR A 57 16.04 -9.54 1.55
N ALA A 58 16.77 -10.02 0.55
CA ALA A 58 18.21 -9.78 0.47
C ALA A 58 18.46 -8.28 0.31
N ARG A 59 19.44 -7.75 1.05
CA ARG A 59 19.89 -6.37 0.92
C ARG A 59 21.32 -6.33 0.44
N GLY A 60 21.71 -5.19 -0.10
CA GLY A 60 23.02 -4.97 -0.67
C GLY A 60 23.24 -3.52 -1.01
N ASP A 61 24.30 -3.28 -1.77
CA ASP A 61 24.61 -1.99 -2.34
C ASP A 61 25.24 -2.14 -3.73
N TRP A 62 25.36 -1.02 -4.44
CA TRP A 62 25.96 -0.96 -5.76
C TRP A 62 27.48 -0.88 -5.67
N LEU A 63 28.17 -1.70 -6.46
CA LEU A 63 29.63 -1.69 -6.55
C LEU A 63 30.11 -1.64 -7.99
N ASN A 64 31.11 -0.79 -8.22
CA ASN A 64 31.99 -0.88 -9.38
C ASN A 64 32.94 -2.06 -9.19
N VAL A 65 32.82 -3.09 -10.04
CA VAL A 65 33.58 -4.34 -9.89
C VAL A 65 34.80 -4.33 -10.81
N PHE A 66 35.95 -4.71 -10.25
CA PHE A 66 37.19 -4.91 -11.00
C PHE A 66 37.69 -6.32 -10.81
N VAL A 67 38.02 -7.01 -11.90
CA VAL A 67 38.65 -8.34 -11.88
C VAL A 67 40.03 -8.20 -12.54
N ASN A 68 41.09 -8.56 -11.81
CA ASN A 68 42.47 -8.38 -12.28
C ASN A 68 42.81 -6.94 -12.71
N ALA A 69 42.24 -5.94 -12.01
CA ALA A 69 42.34 -4.52 -12.33
C ALA A 69 41.64 -4.06 -13.63
N GLU A 70 40.86 -4.94 -14.26
CA GLU A 70 39.98 -4.59 -15.38
C GLU A 70 38.58 -4.32 -14.84
N TYR A 71 37.99 -3.19 -15.25
CA TYR A 71 36.61 -2.84 -14.90
C TYR A 71 35.65 -3.88 -15.52
N GLN A 72 34.62 -4.27 -14.80
CA GLN A 72 33.65 -5.28 -15.25
C GLN A 72 32.21 -4.75 -15.27
N GLY A 73 32.01 -3.49 -14.88
CA GLY A 73 30.70 -2.88 -14.73
C GLY A 73 30.25 -2.68 -13.29
N ILE A 74 29.05 -2.15 -13.18
CA ILE A 74 28.31 -1.95 -11.94
C ILE A 74 27.51 -3.22 -11.62
N TYR A 75 27.64 -3.68 -10.39
CA TYR A 75 26.89 -4.81 -9.87
C TYR A 75 26.07 -4.39 -8.66
N ASN A 76 24.84 -4.89 -8.57
CA ASN A 76 24.11 -4.89 -7.32
C ASN A 76 24.59 -6.09 -6.49
N VAL A 77 25.36 -5.83 -5.44
CA VAL A 77 25.98 -6.88 -4.62
C VAL A 77 25.16 -7.07 -3.37
N ILE A 78 24.46 -8.20 -3.31
CA ILE A 78 23.47 -8.51 -2.28
C ILE A 78 23.85 -9.72 -1.44
N GLU A 79 23.22 -9.86 -0.28
CA GLU A 79 23.22 -11.12 0.46
C GLU A 79 22.75 -12.28 -0.41
N ARG A 80 23.43 -13.42 -0.30
CA ARG A 80 22.89 -14.66 -0.85
C ARG A 80 21.75 -15.14 0.03
N ILE A 81 20.59 -15.40 -0.56
CA ILE A 81 19.48 -16.04 0.15
C ILE A 81 19.86 -17.51 0.39
N ASP A 82 20.26 -17.80 1.62
CA ASP A 82 20.49 -19.13 2.17
C ASP A 82 20.00 -19.19 3.63
N THR A 83 20.24 -20.32 4.31
CA THR A 83 19.83 -20.50 5.71
C THR A 83 20.56 -19.55 6.66
N ASP A 84 21.82 -19.20 6.38
CA ASP A 84 22.61 -18.26 7.19
C ASP A 84 22.02 -16.86 7.07
N PHE A 85 21.66 -16.43 5.86
CA PHE A 85 20.93 -15.18 5.63
C PHE A 85 19.64 -15.12 6.44
N LEU A 86 18.82 -16.18 6.41
CA LEU A 86 17.56 -16.22 7.18
C LEU A 86 17.82 -16.16 8.68
N GLU A 87 18.82 -16.88 9.19
CA GLU A 87 19.22 -16.83 10.60
C GLU A 87 19.64 -15.43 11.01
N ILE A 88 20.51 -14.78 10.23
CA ILE A 88 20.98 -13.41 10.50
C ILE A 88 19.81 -12.42 10.50
N ARG A 89 18.92 -12.50 9.50
CA ARG A 89 17.81 -11.54 9.35
C ARG A 89 16.69 -11.73 10.35
N THR A 90 16.50 -12.94 10.86
CA THR A 90 15.38 -13.28 11.75
C THR A 90 15.81 -13.57 13.18
N GLY A 91 17.12 -13.72 13.44
CA GLY A 91 17.67 -14.13 14.72
C GLY A 91 17.36 -15.59 15.09
N THR A 92 16.86 -16.40 14.14
CA THR A 92 16.38 -17.76 14.41
C THR A 92 17.07 -18.77 13.49
N PRO A 93 17.82 -19.76 14.02
CA PRO A 93 18.47 -20.79 13.22
C PRO A 93 17.51 -21.91 12.79
N GLY A 94 17.91 -22.70 11.79
CA GLY A 94 17.22 -23.96 11.43
C GLY A 94 16.10 -23.82 10.40
N TRP A 95 16.18 -22.82 9.52
CA TRP A 95 15.25 -22.65 8.41
C TRP A 95 15.42 -23.74 7.35
N THR A 96 14.30 -24.11 6.73
CA THR A 96 14.29 -24.87 5.46
C THR A 96 14.13 -23.91 4.29
N LEU A 97 14.83 -24.13 3.19
CA LEU A 97 14.80 -23.24 2.01
C LEU A 97 14.58 -24.02 0.71
N VAL A 98 13.70 -23.49 -0.15
CA VAL A 98 13.40 -23.97 -1.49
C VAL A 98 13.53 -22.81 -2.47
N LYS A 99 14.13 -23.05 -3.65
CA LYS A 99 14.27 -22.05 -4.72
C LYS A 99 13.54 -22.51 -5.97
N GLY A 100 12.58 -21.75 -6.49
CA GLY A 100 11.90 -22.07 -7.75
C GLY A 100 11.34 -23.50 -7.81
N GLY A 101 10.85 -24.02 -6.68
CA GLY A 101 10.38 -25.40 -6.57
C GLY A 101 11.47 -26.49 -6.66
N GLU A 102 12.74 -26.14 -6.87
CA GLU A 102 13.86 -27.06 -6.79
C GLU A 102 14.23 -27.34 -5.32
N ILE A 103 14.35 -28.63 -5.04
CA ILE A 103 14.58 -29.16 -3.70
C ILE A 103 16.07 -29.06 -3.38
N VAL A 104 16.42 -28.23 -2.41
CA VAL A 104 17.72 -28.29 -1.73
C VAL A 104 17.68 -29.51 -0.78
N PRO A 105 18.74 -30.34 -0.68
CA PRO A 105 18.68 -31.60 0.07
C PRO A 105 18.20 -31.53 1.53
N ALA A 106 18.33 -30.36 2.18
CA ALA A 106 17.74 -30.11 3.49
C ALA A 106 16.32 -29.53 3.32
N GLY A 107 15.30 -30.26 3.80
CA GLY A 107 13.90 -29.79 3.78
C GLY A 107 12.96 -30.43 2.75
N VAL A 108 13.42 -31.51 2.11
CA VAL A 108 12.66 -32.24 1.07
C VAL A 108 11.31 -32.71 1.59
N GLU A 109 11.25 -33.22 2.83
CA GLU A 109 10.03 -33.81 3.38
C GLU A 109 8.94 -32.77 3.63
N GLU A 110 9.29 -31.63 4.21
CA GLU A 110 8.37 -30.52 4.48
C GLU A 110 7.84 -29.91 3.18
N TRP A 111 8.68 -29.78 2.15
CA TRP A 111 8.24 -29.30 0.84
C TRP A 111 7.31 -30.29 0.16
N LEU A 112 7.63 -31.59 0.20
CA LEU A 112 6.76 -32.64 -0.32
C LEU A 112 5.43 -32.76 0.46
N GLU A 113 5.40 -32.43 1.76
CA GLU A 113 4.16 -32.30 2.53
C GLU A 113 3.30 -31.16 1.97
N LEU A 114 3.88 -29.97 1.82
CA LEU A 114 3.17 -28.81 1.25
C LEU A 114 2.58 -29.16 -0.13
N GLN A 115 3.37 -29.76 -1.02
CA GLN A 115 2.92 -30.12 -2.36
C GLN A 115 1.77 -31.14 -2.33
N ARG A 116 1.83 -32.16 -1.47
CA ARG A 116 0.74 -33.14 -1.29
C ARG A 116 -0.55 -32.46 -0.81
N LEU A 117 -0.44 -31.56 0.18
CA LEU A 117 -1.58 -30.80 0.68
C LEU A 117 -2.18 -29.90 -0.39
N VAL A 118 -1.34 -29.22 -1.19
CA VAL A 118 -1.80 -28.40 -2.32
C VAL A 118 -2.60 -29.24 -3.31
N MET A 119 -2.07 -30.40 -3.74
CA MET A 119 -2.77 -31.27 -4.68
C MET A 119 -4.11 -31.80 -4.13
N ALA A 120 -4.14 -32.21 -2.85
CA ALA A 120 -5.37 -32.67 -2.19
C ALA A 120 -6.39 -31.54 -2.03
N ALA A 121 -5.96 -30.36 -1.58
CA ALA A 121 -6.80 -29.16 -1.47
C ALA A 121 -7.37 -28.76 -2.83
N ARG A 122 -6.59 -28.84 -3.90
CA ARG A 122 -7.04 -28.60 -5.28
C ARG A 122 -8.08 -29.62 -5.73
N GLY A 123 -7.92 -30.88 -5.34
CA GLY A 123 -8.92 -31.95 -5.48
C GLY A 123 -10.21 -31.78 -4.64
N GLY A 124 -10.26 -30.79 -3.75
CA GLY A 124 -11.46 -30.45 -2.97
C GLY A 124 -11.44 -30.91 -1.52
N ASP A 125 -10.30 -31.40 -1.01
CA ASP A 125 -10.19 -31.80 0.39
C ASP A 125 -10.14 -30.58 1.33
N ALA A 126 -11.20 -30.41 2.12
CA ALA A 126 -11.31 -29.30 3.06
C ALA A 126 -10.30 -29.39 4.22
N ALA A 127 -9.90 -30.59 4.63
CA ALA A 127 -8.90 -30.78 5.69
C ALA A 127 -7.52 -30.29 5.22
N SER A 128 -7.15 -30.58 3.97
CA SER A 128 -5.93 -30.06 3.37
C SER A 128 -5.96 -28.54 3.22
N VAL A 129 -7.10 -27.94 2.85
CA VAL A 129 -7.24 -26.47 2.86
C VAL A 129 -6.97 -25.91 4.26
N ALA A 130 -7.61 -26.46 5.30
CA ALA A 130 -7.39 -26.02 6.67
C ALA A 130 -5.91 -26.15 7.09
N ARG A 131 -5.27 -27.28 6.76
CA ARG A 131 -3.85 -27.49 7.05
C ARG A 131 -2.94 -26.50 6.33
N LEU A 132 -3.25 -26.14 5.08
CA LEU A 132 -2.49 -25.11 4.35
C LEU A 132 -2.60 -23.73 5.01
N LEU A 133 -3.76 -23.37 5.58
CA LEU A 133 -3.94 -22.11 6.29
C LEU A 133 -3.06 -22.01 7.55
N ASP A 134 -2.77 -23.14 8.20
CA ASP A 134 -1.87 -23.20 9.35
C ASP A 134 -0.39 -23.26 8.93
N LEU A 135 -0.09 -23.89 7.80
CA LEU A 135 1.27 -24.16 7.34
C LEU A 135 1.89 -23.00 6.54
N VAL A 136 1.08 -22.06 6.05
CA VAL A 136 1.54 -20.89 5.29
C VAL A 136 1.35 -19.63 6.12
N ASN A 137 2.36 -18.76 6.16
CA ASN A 137 2.19 -17.43 6.70
C ASN A 137 1.36 -16.59 5.70
N LEU A 138 0.05 -16.54 5.92
CA LEU A 138 -0.90 -15.97 4.96
C LEU A 138 -0.71 -14.48 4.69
N GLU A 139 -0.29 -13.71 5.70
CA GLU A 139 0.01 -12.28 5.52
C GLU A 139 1.26 -12.09 4.67
N ASP A 140 2.34 -12.81 4.98
CA ASP A 140 3.59 -12.78 4.22
C ASP A 140 3.39 -13.23 2.77
N PHE A 141 2.67 -14.34 2.58
CA PHE A 141 2.35 -14.82 1.25
C PHE A 141 1.49 -13.83 0.46
N SER A 142 0.52 -13.18 1.12
CA SER A 142 -0.26 -12.11 0.49
C SER A 142 0.63 -10.95 0.04
N ARG A 143 1.54 -10.49 0.89
CA ARG A 143 2.49 -9.40 0.56
C ARG A 143 3.39 -9.75 -0.63
N PHE A 144 3.87 -10.99 -0.68
CA PHE A 144 4.63 -11.52 -1.82
C PHE A 144 3.80 -11.51 -3.13
N LEU A 145 2.53 -11.93 -3.10
CA LEU A 145 1.66 -11.89 -4.28
C LEU A 145 1.36 -10.45 -4.71
N ILE A 146 1.06 -9.59 -3.73
CA ILE A 146 0.67 -8.20 -3.96
C ILE A 146 1.81 -7.41 -4.59
N VAL A 147 3.06 -7.56 -4.10
CA VAL A 147 4.18 -6.80 -4.65
C VAL A 147 4.45 -7.17 -6.11
N ASN A 148 4.35 -8.46 -6.47
CA ASN A 148 4.51 -8.91 -7.85
C ASN A 148 3.34 -8.48 -8.75
N LEU A 149 2.10 -8.53 -8.25
CA LEU A 149 0.92 -8.00 -8.95
C LEU A 149 1.05 -6.51 -9.25
N CYS A 150 1.41 -5.73 -8.24
CA CYS A 150 1.49 -4.27 -8.36
C CYS A 150 2.64 -3.84 -9.27
N LEU A 151 3.79 -4.52 -9.18
CA LEU A 151 4.98 -4.22 -9.98
C LEU A 151 4.95 -4.82 -11.39
N GLY A 152 4.01 -5.72 -11.69
CA GLY A 152 3.87 -6.30 -13.01
C GLY A 152 5.08 -7.16 -13.42
N ASN A 153 5.56 -7.97 -12.48
CA ASN A 153 6.68 -8.89 -12.68
C ASN A 153 6.31 -9.99 -13.66
N SER A 154 6.96 -10.06 -14.83
CA SER A 154 6.68 -11.08 -15.85
C SER A 154 7.45 -12.39 -15.67
N ASP A 155 8.40 -12.47 -14.73
CA ASP A 155 9.26 -13.66 -14.53
C ASP A 155 8.97 -14.44 -13.24
N LEU A 156 7.77 -14.28 -12.67
CA LEU A 156 7.39 -14.86 -11.38
C LEU A 156 7.35 -16.41 -11.36
N ALA A 157 7.42 -17.10 -12.51
CA ALA A 157 7.16 -18.54 -12.59
C ALA A 157 8.14 -19.37 -11.73
N GLN A 158 9.43 -19.03 -11.76
CA GLN A 158 10.49 -19.75 -11.02
C GLN A 158 11.34 -18.85 -10.11
N ASN A 159 11.15 -17.52 -10.19
CA ASN A 159 12.01 -16.57 -9.49
C ASN A 159 11.44 -16.18 -8.13
N TRP A 160 11.51 -17.14 -7.21
CA TRP A 160 11.08 -16.97 -5.82
C TRP A 160 11.79 -17.99 -4.92
N TYR A 161 11.87 -17.67 -3.63
CA TYR A 161 12.19 -18.64 -2.59
C TYR A 161 10.98 -18.90 -1.70
N ALA A 162 10.87 -20.13 -1.21
CA ALA A 162 10.02 -20.47 -0.08
C ALA A 162 10.90 -20.89 1.09
N ALA A 163 10.67 -20.30 2.26
CA ALA A 163 11.43 -20.56 3.46
C ALA A 163 10.48 -21.01 4.57
N ARG A 164 10.73 -22.16 5.19
CA ARG A 164 9.94 -22.63 6.33
C ARG A 164 10.61 -22.23 7.63
N GLU A 165 9.85 -21.56 8.48
CA GLU A 165 10.27 -21.26 9.86
C GLU A 165 10.63 -22.56 10.61
N PRO A 166 11.61 -22.50 11.52
CA PRO A 166 12.00 -23.66 12.31
C PRO A 166 10.91 -24.09 13.28
N GLY A 167 10.93 -25.37 13.63
CA GLY A 167 10.05 -25.93 14.66
C GLY A 167 8.75 -26.55 14.13
N PRO A 168 7.96 -27.17 15.03
CA PRO A 168 6.77 -27.92 14.68
C PRO A 168 5.66 -27.04 14.11
N ASP A 169 5.52 -25.81 14.61
CA ASP A 169 4.50 -24.83 14.18
C ASP A 169 5.03 -23.86 13.11
N GLY A 170 6.21 -24.13 12.56
CA GLY A 170 6.86 -23.28 11.57
C GLY A 170 6.05 -23.16 10.28
N ARG A 171 5.89 -21.92 9.80
CA ARG A 171 5.12 -21.60 8.60
C ARG A 171 6.02 -21.31 7.41
N TRP A 172 5.50 -21.58 6.22
CA TRP A 172 6.13 -21.18 4.96
C TRP A 172 5.96 -19.68 4.72
N ARG A 173 7.08 -19.06 4.39
CA ARG A 173 7.24 -17.67 3.99
C ARG A 173 7.79 -17.61 2.57
N PHE A 174 7.50 -16.53 1.84
CA PHE A 174 7.85 -16.41 0.43
C PHE A 174 8.63 -15.15 0.15
N LEU A 175 9.73 -15.28 -0.59
CA LEU A 175 10.67 -14.21 -0.85
C LEU A 175 10.79 -13.99 -2.35
N VAL A 176 10.82 -12.71 -2.74
CA VAL A 176 11.10 -12.28 -4.11
C VAL A 176 12.55 -12.58 -4.49
N TRP A 177 12.76 -12.91 -5.76
CA TRP A 177 14.08 -13.15 -6.35
C TRP A 177 14.04 -12.76 -7.83
N ASP A 178 15.17 -12.38 -8.41
CA ASP A 178 15.33 -12.16 -9.86
C ASP A 178 14.23 -11.25 -10.45
N GLY A 179 14.03 -10.10 -9.81
CA GLY A 179 12.96 -9.16 -10.14
C GLY A 179 13.24 -8.24 -11.34
N ASP A 180 14.08 -8.65 -12.29
CA ASP A 180 14.59 -7.76 -13.33
C ASP A 180 13.51 -7.38 -14.37
N LEU A 181 12.44 -8.19 -14.49
CA LEU A 181 11.34 -8.00 -15.44
C LEU A 181 10.05 -7.47 -14.77
N ILE A 182 10.19 -6.49 -13.87
CA ILE A 182 9.06 -5.66 -13.42
C ILE A 182 8.80 -4.51 -14.40
N GLY A 183 7.60 -3.93 -14.37
CA GLY A 183 7.25 -2.87 -15.32
C GLY A 183 6.71 -3.39 -16.66
N GLU A 184 6.40 -4.68 -16.78
CA GLU A 184 6.04 -5.30 -18.06
C GLU A 184 4.56 -5.67 -18.16
N LEU A 185 3.99 -6.23 -17.09
CA LEU A 185 2.61 -6.73 -17.11
C LEU A 185 1.61 -5.70 -16.58
N ASP A 186 0.52 -5.49 -17.33
CA ASP A 186 -0.66 -4.82 -16.78
C ASP A 186 -1.27 -5.64 -15.61
N PRO A 187 -2.10 -5.04 -14.74
CA PRO A 187 -2.65 -5.75 -13.57
C PRO A 187 -3.45 -7.01 -13.91
N VAL A 188 -4.15 -7.05 -15.06
CA VAL A 188 -4.94 -8.22 -15.50
C VAL A 188 -4.01 -9.35 -15.94
N ALA A 189 -2.97 -9.02 -16.71
CA ALA A 189 -1.94 -9.97 -17.11
C ALA A 189 -1.16 -10.52 -15.91
N SER A 190 -0.80 -9.65 -14.96
CA SER A 190 -0.11 -10.01 -13.72
C SER A 190 -0.95 -10.96 -12.86
N TRP A 191 -2.23 -10.64 -12.66
CA TRP A 191 -3.15 -11.51 -11.91
C TRP A 191 -3.35 -12.87 -12.59
N ARG A 192 -3.51 -12.89 -13.90
CA ARG A 192 -3.57 -14.13 -14.68
C ARG A 192 -2.30 -14.96 -14.52
N GLN A 193 -1.12 -14.34 -14.55
CA GLN A 193 0.13 -15.06 -14.34
C GLN A 193 0.17 -15.72 -12.96
N ILE A 194 -0.14 -14.97 -11.89
CA ILE A 194 -0.23 -15.50 -10.52
C ILE A 194 -1.15 -16.74 -10.43
N LEU A 195 -2.23 -16.76 -11.22
CA LEU A 195 -3.19 -17.87 -11.23
C LEU A 195 -2.84 -19.01 -12.19
N THR A 196 -1.75 -18.93 -12.97
CA THR A 196 -1.46 -19.90 -14.03
C THR A 196 -0.04 -20.45 -14.04
N THR A 197 0.93 -19.79 -13.39
CA THR A 197 2.34 -20.21 -13.38
C THR A 197 2.87 -20.41 -11.96
N GLY A 198 4.00 -21.12 -11.84
CA GLY A 198 4.73 -21.26 -10.58
C GLY A 198 3.88 -21.74 -9.41
N LEU A 199 3.62 -20.83 -8.47
CA LEU A 199 2.86 -21.06 -7.23
C LEU A 199 1.33 -21.08 -7.41
N SER A 200 0.83 -21.03 -8.65
CA SER A 200 -0.61 -20.94 -8.95
C SER A 200 -1.48 -21.97 -8.25
N GLU A 201 -1.02 -23.22 -8.15
CA GLU A 201 -1.78 -24.28 -7.48
C GLU A 201 -1.91 -24.04 -5.98
N LEU A 202 -0.88 -23.49 -5.32
CA LEU A 202 -0.96 -23.07 -3.92
C LEU A 202 -1.90 -21.88 -3.75
N VAL A 203 -1.77 -20.87 -4.62
CA VAL A 203 -2.65 -19.68 -4.61
C VAL A 203 -4.11 -20.11 -4.75
N LEU A 204 -4.42 -20.92 -5.77
CA LEU A 204 -5.78 -21.38 -6.03
C LEU A 204 -6.31 -22.33 -4.96
N ALA A 205 -5.44 -23.08 -4.26
CA ALA A 205 -5.84 -23.88 -3.11
C ALA A 205 -6.25 -22.99 -1.92
N LEU A 206 -5.43 -21.99 -1.59
CA LEU A 206 -5.69 -21.05 -0.50
C LEU A 206 -6.89 -20.14 -0.78
N LEU A 207 -7.08 -19.71 -2.02
CA LEU A 207 -8.24 -18.90 -2.43
C LEU A 207 -9.59 -19.62 -2.26
N LYS A 208 -9.61 -20.95 -2.02
CA LYS A 208 -10.86 -21.63 -1.63
C LYS A 208 -11.34 -21.23 -0.24
N ALA A 209 -10.43 -20.77 0.63
CA ALA A 209 -10.77 -20.32 1.97
C ALA A 209 -11.14 -18.83 1.96
N VAL A 210 -12.34 -18.52 2.46
CA VAL A 210 -12.81 -17.14 2.64
C VAL A 210 -11.83 -16.33 3.50
N SER A 211 -11.30 -16.91 4.56
CA SER A 211 -10.34 -16.26 5.46
C SER A 211 -9.08 -15.77 4.74
N PHE A 212 -8.55 -16.56 3.80
CA PHE A 212 -7.39 -16.14 3.00
C PHE A 212 -7.74 -15.00 2.03
N GLN A 213 -8.93 -15.06 1.41
CA GLN A 213 -9.38 -13.97 0.54
C GLN A 213 -9.51 -12.64 1.32
N GLU A 214 -10.04 -12.68 2.55
CA GLU A 214 -10.12 -11.50 3.42
C GLU A 214 -8.73 -10.94 3.76
N ILE A 215 -7.78 -11.80 4.12
CA ILE A 215 -6.39 -11.40 4.40
C ILE A 215 -5.74 -10.77 3.16
N LEU A 216 -5.88 -11.41 1.99
CA LEU A 216 -5.30 -10.92 0.73
C LEU A 216 -5.84 -9.53 0.38
N LEU A 217 -7.16 -9.32 0.48
CA LEU A 217 -7.78 -8.04 0.19
C LEU A 217 -7.38 -6.95 1.21
N SER A 218 -7.27 -7.32 2.49
CA SER A 218 -6.83 -6.39 3.54
C SER A 218 -5.38 -5.96 3.33
N GLU A 219 -4.47 -6.91 3.04
CA GLU A 219 -3.07 -6.61 2.72
C GLU A 219 -2.95 -5.80 1.42
N LEU A 220 -3.80 -6.05 0.42
CA LEU A 220 -3.81 -5.29 -0.83
C LEU A 220 -4.16 -3.82 -0.57
N GLN A 221 -5.22 -3.55 0.18
CA GLN A 221 -5.60 -2.18 0.56
C GLN A 221 -4.49 -1.49 1.36
N ARG A 222 -3.88 -2.18 2.32
CA ARG A 222 -2.76 -1.66 3.11
C ARG A 222 -1.56 -1.30 2.22
N ALA A 223 -1.24 -2.16 1.24
CA ALA A 223 -0.12 -1.97 0.34
C ALA A 223 -0.30 -0.73 -0.55
N ILE A 224 -1.41 -0.65 -1.28
CA ILE A 224 -1.67 0.42 -2.26
C ILE A 224 -1.94 1.78 -1.60
N ARG A 225 -2.33 1.81 -0.31
CA ARG A 225 -2.48 3.05 0.48
C ARG A 225 -1.24 3.43 1.27
N GLY A 226 -0.21 2.61 1.25
CA GLY A 226 1.02 2.87 1.99
C GLY A 226 2.24 2.61 1.12
N PRO A 227 2.98 1.50 1.30
CA PRO A 227 4.24 1.25 0.63
C PRO A 227 4.20 1.25 -0.91
N LEU A 228 3.05 0.96 -1.53
CA LEU A 228 2.89 0.85 -2.98
C LEU A 228 2.05 1.98 -3.59
N THR A 229 1.92 3.12 -2.90
CA THR A 229 1.38 4.33 -3.52
C THR A 229 2.31 4.81 -4.65
N LEU A 230 1.77 5.48 -5.67
CA LEU A 230 2.58 6.08 -6.74
C LEU A 230 3.68 6.99 -6.18
N GLN A 231 3.36 7.77 -5.13
CA GLN A 231 4.33 8.63 -4.46
C GLN A 231 5.45 7.83 -3.79
N ALA A 232 5.13 6.73 -3.10
CA ALA A 232 6.14 5.90 -2.45
C ALA A 232 7.05 5.20 -3.47
N ILE A 233 6.47 4.64 -4.54
CA ILE A 233 7.23 3.98 -5.61
C ILE A 233 8.15 4.99 -6.31
N ASN A 234 7.64 6.17 -6.69
CA ASN A 234 8.45 7.20 -7.34
C ASN A 234 9.57 7.72 -6.45
N LYS A 235 9.36 7.74 -5.12
CA LYS A 235 10.43 8.08 -4.18
C LYS A 235 11.56 7.05 -4.21
N GLU A 236 11.24 5.76 -4.17
CA GLU A 236 12.25 4.70 -4.26
C GLU A 236 12.99 4.72 -5.60
N ILE A 237 12.27 4.92 -6.72
CA ILE A 237 12.88 5.08 -8.06
C ILE A 237 13.83 6.28 -8.08
N ALA A 238 13.43 7.43 -7.52
CA ALA A 238 14.27 8.63 -7.50
C ALA A 238 15.55 8.42 -6.68
N GLU A 239 15.46 7.75 -5.54
CA GLU A 239 16.62 7.41 -4.70
C GLU A 239 17.57 6.45 -5.43
N LEU A 240 17.05 5.39 -6.05
CA LEU A 240 17.85 4.44 -6.85
C LEU A 240 18.52 5.13 -8.04
N LYS A 241 17.77 5.95 -8.78
CA LYS A 241 18.30 6.75 -9.89
C LYS A 241 19.44 7.66 -9.41
N SER A 242 19.25 8.38 -8.30
CA SER A 242 20.26 9.30 -7.78
C SER A 242 21.53 8.59 -7.35
N ASN A 243 21.42 7.38 -6.80
CA ASN A 243 22.57 6.61 -6.36
C ASN A 243 23.38 6.07 -7.54
N LEU A 244 22.71 5.63 -8.60
CA LEU A 244 23.36 4.96 -9.73
C LEU A 244 23.86 5.93 -10.81
N ALA A 245 23.18 7.08 -10.99
CA ALA A 245 23.46 8.05 -12.06
C ALA A 245 24.95 8.43 -12.25
N PRO A 246 25.76 8.63 -11.20
CA PRO A 246 27.18 9.00 -11.37
C PRO A 246 28.01 7.94 -12.11
N ASP A 247 27.66 6.66 -12.00
CA ASP A 247 28.43 5.53 -12.53
C ASP A 247 27.95 5.07 -13.91
N ILE A 248 26.72 5.43 -14.31
CA ILE A 248 26.11 5.03 -15.60
C ILE A 248 26.98 5.34 -16.84
N PRO A 249 27.66 6.48 -16.96
CA PRO A 249 28.51 6.73 -18.12
C PRO A 249 29.58 5.65 -18.32
N GLU A 250 30.23 5.20 -17.25
CA GLU A 250 31.26 4.16 -17.30
C GLU A 250 30.64 2.79 -17.59
N GLU A 251 29.50 2.47 -16.99
CA GLU A 251 28.74 1.25 -17.29
C GLU A 251 28.38 1.14 -18.77
N THR A 252 27.88 2.22 -19.36
CA THR A 252 27.50 2.22 -20.79
C THR A 252 28.70 2.15 -21.73
N ASN A 253 29.89 2.59 -21.29
CA ASN A 253 31.12 2.43 -22.04
C ASN A 253 31.60 0.97 -22.04
N GLU A 254 31.49 0.27 -20.90
CA GLU A 254 31.95 -1.11 -20.73
C GLU A 254 30.96 -2.12 -21.33
N ASN A 255 29.68 -2.02 -20.95
CA ASN A 255 28.65 -3.03 -21.23
C ASN A 255 27.66 -2.61 -22.33
N GLY A 256 27.86 -1.44 -22.94
CA GLY A 256 27.03 -0.92 -24.03
C GLY A 256 25.78 -0.16 -23.56
N GLY A 257 25.04 0.41 -24.52
CA GLY A 257 23.92 1.31 -24.26
C GLY A 257 24.32 2.79 -24.29
N SER A 258 23.54 3.65 -23.63
CA SER A 258 23.80 5.08 -23.51
C SER A 258 23.12 5.68 -22.28
N LEU A 259 23.65 6.79 -21.76
CA LEU A 259 22.99 7.54 -20.70
C LEU A 259 21.54 7.90 -21.06
N LEU A 260 21.30 8.30 -22.31
CA LEU A 260 19.96 8.66 -22.79
C LEU A 260 18.99 7.47 -22.78
N SER A 261 19.45 6.27 -23.19
CA SER A 261 18.60 5.08 -23.15
C SER A 261 18.29 4.64 -21.72
N TRP A 262 19.26 4.79 -20.80
CA TRP A 262 19.02 4.53 -19.38
C TRP A 262 18.03 5.53 -18.76
N GLU A 263 18.22 6.83 -19.00
CA GLU A 263 17.28 7.86 -18.51
C GLU A 263 15.86 7.65 -19.04
N ARG A 264 15.73 7.18 -20.29
CA ARG A 264 14.45 6.81 -20.88
C ARG A 264 13.82 5.61 -20.20
N ALA A 265 14.59 4.55 -19.93
CA ALA A 265 14.09 3.38 -19.23
C ALA A 265 13.57 3.74 -17.83
N VAL A 266 14.29 4.59 -17.09
CA VAL A 266 13.83 5.08 -15.78
C VAL A 266 12.52 5.88 -15.88
N ALA A 267 12.38 6.71 -16.93
CA ALA A 267 11.15 7.49 -17.16
C ALA A 267 9.97 6.60 -17.56
N GLU A 268 10.19 5.56 -18.37
CA GLU A 268 9.17 4.59 -18.75
C GLU A 268 8.70 3.76 -17.56
N LEU A 269 9.63 3.30 -16.71
CA LEU A 269 9.31 2.62 -15.46
C LEU A 269 8.47 3.51 -14.52
N THR A 270 8.79 4.81 -14.45
CA THR A 270 7.99 5.77 -13.66
C THR A 270 6.58 5.92 -14.24
N THR A 271 6.48 6.06 -15.56
CA THR A 271 5.19 6.22 -16.28
C THR A 271 4.32 4.97 -16.13
N PHE A 272 4.93 3.78 -16.12
CA PHE A 272 4.23 2.51 -15.97
C PHE A 272 3.36 2.43 -14.70
N PHE A 273 3.77 3.08 -13.61
CA PHE A 273 3.04 3.03 -12.33
C PHE A 273 1.88 4.03 -12.25
N GLU A 274 1.75 4.96 -13.20
CA GLU A 274 0.66 5.94 -13.20
C GLU A 274 -0.70 5.25 -13.39
N GLY A 275 -1.68 5.61 -12.55
CA GLY A 275 -3.06 5.10 -12.67
C GLY A 275 -3.28 3.62 -12.34
N ARG A 276 -2.24 2.86 -11.95
CA ARG A 276 -2.36 1.41 -11.66
C ARG A 276 -3.28 1.08 -10.49
N GLU A 277 -3.42 1.94 -9.49
CA GLU A 277 -4.26 1.67 -8.31
C GLU A 277 -5.71 1.32 -8.71
N ALA A 278 -6.31 2.11 -9.60
CA ALA A 278 -7.66 1.87 -10.08
C ALA A 278 -7.76 0.56 -10.89
N ALA A 279 -6.75 0.26 -11.71
CA ALA A 279 -6.71 -0.96 -12.51
C ALA A 279 -6.54 -2.23 -11.64
N ILE A 280 -5.84 -2.15 -10.51
CA ILE A 280 -5.71 -3.24 -9.55
C ILE A 280 -7.06 -3.54 -8.89
N TRP A 281 -7.83 -2.52 -8.50
CA TRP A 281 -9.17 -2.75 -7.97
C TRP A 281 -10.14 -3.30 -9.02
N ASP A 282 -9.98 -2.93 -10.30
CA ASP A 282 -10.76 -3.52 -11.39
C ASP A 282 -10.48 -5.03 -11.55
N VAL A 283 -9.24 -5.48 -11.32
CA VAL A 283 -8.90 -6.91 -11.26
C VAL A 283 -9.66 -7.61 -10.14
N VAL A 284 -9.67 -7.03 -8.93
CA VAL A 284 -10.43 -7.58 -7.79
C VAL A 284 -11.92 -7.66 -8.11
N ALA A 285 -12.45 -6.62 -8.76
CA ALA A 285 -13.85 -6.52 -9.15
C ALA A 285 -14.26 -7.62 -10.14
N ARG A 286 -13.40 -7.91 -11.13
CA ARG A 286 -13.67 -8.88 -12.21
C ARG A 286 -13.22 -10.31 -11.89
N SER A 287 -12.48 -10.51 -10.81
CA SER A 287 -11.94 -11.82 -10.44
C SER A 287 -13.06 -12.82 -10.15
N SER A 288 -13.03 -13.96 -10.86
CA SER A 288 -13.95 -15.09 -10.67
C SER A 288 -13.55 -16.00 -9.51
N VAL A 289 -12.32 -15.88 -9.01
CA VAL A 289 -11.79 -16.69 -7.88
C VAL A 289 -11.91 -15.98 -6.54
N LEU A 290 -12.22 -14.67 -6.54
CA LEU A 290 -12.55 -13.90 -5.33
C LEU A 290 -14.07 -13.86 -5.17
N GLY A 291 -14.55 -14.34 -4.02
CA GLY A 291 -15.96 -14.43 -3.65
C GLY A 291 -16.42 -13.34 -2.68
N VAL A 292 -15.50 -12.71 -1.95
CA VAL A 292 -15.81 -11.70 -0.90
C VAL A 292 -16.56 -10.50 -1.50
N PRO A 293 -17.67 -10.04 -0.89
CA PRO A 293 -18.34 -8.80 -1.28
C PRO A 293 -17.46 -7.61 -0.94
N VAL A 294 -17.25 -6.72 -1.91
CA VAL A 294 -16.34 -5.57 -1.79
C VAL A 294 -17.07 -4.31 -2.23
N ALA A 295 -17.20 -3.33 -1.34
CA ALA A 295 -17.53 -1.96 -1.71
C ALA A 295 -16.27 -1.24 -2.25
N LEU A 296 -16.41 -0.56 -3.37
CA LEU A 296 -15.33 0.13 -4.09
C LEU A 296 -15.53 1.65 -4.13
N ALA A 297 -16.79 2.11 -4.07
CA ALA A 297 -17.13 3.52 -4.01
C ALA A 297 -18.46 3.74 -3.27
N ALA A 298 -18.71 4.99 -2.88
CA ALA A 298 -19.97 5.42 -2.29
C ALA A 298 -20.46 6.73 -2.91
N GLU A 299 -21.79 6.83 -3.07
CA GLU A 299 -22.48 7.96 -3.69
C GLU A 299 -23.68 8.42 -2.82
N PRO A 300 -23.70 9.66 -2.32
CA PRO A 300 -22.60 10.63 -2.38
C PRO A 300 -21.41 10.18 -1.49
N ARG A 301 -20.18 10.50 -1.92
CA ARG A 301 -18.96 10.22 -1.15
C ARG A 301 -18.90 11.06 0.14
N ARG A 302 -19.38 12.30 0.09
CA ARG A 302 -19.41 13.23 1.23
C ARG A 302 -20.83 13.32 1.79
N VAL A 303 -20.96 13.10 3.09
CA VAL A 303 -22.24 13.11 3.79
C VAL A 303 -22.11 13.91 5.07
N ARG A 304 -23.11 14.72 5.42
CA ARG A 304 -23.15 15.38 6.74
C ARG A 304 -23.53 14.35 7.80
N GLY A 305 -22.69 14.22 8.81
CA GLY A 305 -22.86 13.31 9.94
C GLY A 305 -23.99 13.77 10.87
N GLY A 306 -24.50 12.85 11.67
CA GLY A 306 -25.55 13.13 12.67
C GLY A 306 -26.99 13.10 12.13
N GLU A 307 -27.21 13.02 10.82
CA GLU A 307 -28.53 12.71 10.25
C GLU A 307 -28.70 11.18 10.16
N GLU A 308 -29.37 10.60 11.14
CA GLU A 308 -29.81 9.20 11.05
C GLU A 308 -30.67 9.02 9.79
N GLY A 309 -30.42 7.96 9.02
CA GLY A 309 -31.22 7.69 7.84
C GLY A 309 -30.76 8.41 6.55
N THR A 310 -29.57 9.02 6.52
CA THR A 310 -29.03 9.50 5.24
C THR A 310 -28.78 8.33 4.30
N ARG A 311 -29.32 8.43 3.08
CA ARG A 311 -29.18 7.43 2.02
C ARG A 311 -27.82 7.54 1.34
N VAL A 312 -27.13 6.42 1.26
CA VAL A 312 -25.88 6.27 0.52
C VAL A 312 -25.99 5.05 -0.37
N LYS A 313 -25.60 5.21 -1.63
CA LYS A 313 -25.41 4.11 -2.56
C LYS A 313 -23.97 3.62 -2.50
N LEU A 314 -23.77 2.34 -2.22
CA LEU A 314 -22.48 1.67 -2.33
C LEU A 314 -22.38 1.00 -3.70
N LEU A 315 -21.32 1.33 -4.44
CA LEU A 315 -20.92 0.67 -5.67
C LEU A 315 -19.82 -0.33 -5.36
N GLY A 316 -19.93 -1.55 -5.89
CA GLY A 316 -19.02 -2.62 -5.57
C GLY A 316 -19.27 -3.87 -6.38
N VAL A 317 -18.91 -5.02 -5.82
CA VAL A 317 -19.06 -6.32 -6.47
C VAL A 317 -19.53 -7.40 -5.49
N ARG A 318 -20.19 -8.41 -6.06
CA ARG A 318 -20.57 -9.65 -5.38
C ARG A 318 -21.51 -9.44 -4.17
N PHE A 319 -22.32 -8.38 -4.20
CA PHE A 319 -23.40 -8.21 -3.24
C PHE A 319 -24.50 -9.26 -3.47
N THR A 320 -24.88 -9.93 -2.40
CA THR A 320 -25.85 -11.03 -2.32
C THR A 320 -27.03 -10.64 -1.43
N GLN A 321 -28.11 -11.41 -1.41
CA GLN A 321 -29.21 -11.23 -0.44
C GLN A 321 -28.76 -11.22 1.03
N GLY A 322 -27.71 -11.97 1.37
CA GLY A 322 -27.12 -12.00 2.71
C GLY A 322 -26.13 -10.87 3.03
N THR A 323 -25.83 -9.97 2.08
CA THR A 323 -24.85 -8.90 2.32
C THR A 323 -25.39 -7.86 3.30
N THR A 324 -24.72 -7.76 4.44
CA THR A 324 -24.88 -6.74 5.48
C THR A 324 -23.77 -5.69 5.39
N VAL A 325 -24.03 -4.50 5.93
CA VAL A 325 -23.09 -3.37 5.84
C VAL A 325 -22.89 -2.76 7.22
N PHE A 326 -21.65 -2.44 7.56
CA PHE A 326 -21.28 -1.68 8.75
C PHE A 326 -20.49 -0.44 8.34
N VAL A 327 -20.75 0.69 8.99
CA VAL A 327 -20.02 1.95 8.77
C VAL A 327 -19.48 2.42 10.12
N GLY A 328 -18.16 2.59 10.22
CA GLY A 328 -17.50 2.93 11.48
C GLY A 328 -17.70 1.87 12.58
N GLY A 329 -17.91 0.61 12.19
CA GLY A 329 -18.24 -0.50 13.09
C GLY A 329 -19.72 -0.58 13.51
N LEU A 330 -20.54 0.41 13.16
CA LEU A 330 -21.98 0.41 13.44
C LEU A 330 -22.78 -0.21 12.29
N PRO A 331 -23.83 -1.02 12.56
CA PRO A 331 -24.63 -1.63 11.51
C PRO A 331 -25.41 -0.57 10.73
N ALA A 332 -25.27 -0.56 9.40
CA ALA A 332 -26.04 0.27 8.49
C ALA A 332 -27.23 -0.53 7.92
N GLN A 333 -28.39 0.09 7.81
CA GLN A 333 -29.58 -0.59 7.28
C GLN A 333 -29.50 -0.65 5.75
N VAL A 334 -29.51 -1.85 5.17
CA VAL A 334 -29.65 -2.04 3.72
C VAL A 334 -31.12 -1.86 3.35
N VAL A 335 -31.43 -0.84 2.54
CA VAL A 335 -32.80 -0.49 2.13
C VAL A 335 -33.11 -0.85 0.68
N GLY A 336 -32.08 -1.09 -0.13
CA GLY A 336 -32.25 -1.47 -1.53
C GLY A 336 -31.05 -2.22 -2.07
N ARG A 337 -31.29 -3.08 -3.07
CA ARG A 337 -30.25 -3.65 -3.91
C ARG A 337 -30.70 -3.59 -5.36
N ALA A 338 -30.07 -2.72 -6.14
CA ALA A 338 -30.40 -2.60 -7.56
C ALA A 338 -29.75 -3.74 -8.38
N SER A 339 -28.56 -4.21 -7.98
CA SER A 339 -27.84 -5.30 -8.64
C SER A 339 -26.83 -5.96 -7.72
N SER A 340 -26.08 -6.95 -8.20
CA SER A 340 -24.92 -7.51 -7.47
C SER A 340 -23.78 -6.51 -7.25
N ASN A 341 -23.87 -5.31 -7.84
CA ASN A 341 -22.84 -4.30 -7.83
C ASN A 341 -23.31 -2.98 -7.18
N GLU A 342 -24.57 -2.91 -6.74
CA GLU A 342 -25.15 -1.70 -6.19
C GLU A 342 -26.06 -2.01 -4.99
N LEU A 343 -25.71 -1.44 -3.85
CA LEU A 343 -26.47 -1.48 -2.60
C LEU A 343 -26.87 -0.06 -2.18
N GLU A 344 -28.08 0.11 -1.66
CA GLU A 344 -28.51 1.35 -1.01
C GLU A 344 -28.62 1.10 0.49
N ILE A 345 -27.94 1.94 1.28
CA ILE A 345 -27.90 1.87 2.73
C ILE A 345 -28.41 3.16 3.37
N LEU A 346 -28.90 3.05 4.59
CA LEU A 346 -29.09 4.18 5.50
C LEU A 346 -27.94 4.20 6.51
N LEU A 347 -27.30 5.36 6.64
CA LEU A 347 -26.23 5.54 7.62
C LEU A 347 -26.78 5.46 9.06
N PRO A 348 -26.06 4.78 9.97
CA PRO A 348 -26.44 4.72 11.37
C PRO A 348 -26.21 6.07 12.07
N ALA A 349 -26.97 6.33 13.13
CA ALA A 349 -26.71 7.45 14.03
C ALA A 349 -25.36 7.29 14.75
N GLY A 350 -24.74 8.40 15.16
CA GLY A 350 -23.57 8.38 16.03
C GLY A 350 -22.26 7.95 15.37
N LEU A 351 -22.13 8.06 14.04
CA LEU A 351 -20.86 7.87 13.35
C LEU A 351 -19.77 8.80 13.92
N LEU A 352 -18.65 8.20 14.33
CA LEU A 352 -17.47 8.91 14.81
C LEU A 352 -16.37 8.85 13.74
N GLY A 353 -15.79 10.00 13.40
CA GLY A 353 -14.66 10.11 12.49
C GLY A 353 -15.01 10.56 11.06
N ILE A 354 -14.05 11.23 10.42
CA ILE A 354 -14.21 11.86 9.11
C ILE A 354 -14.20 10.81 7.98
N LEU A 355 -13.52 9.67 8.15
CA LEU A 355 -13.40 8.63 7.12
C LEU A 355 -13.67 7.25 7.71
N PRO A 356 -14.95 6.91 8.04
CA PRO A 356 -15.26 5.63 8.64
C PRO A 356 -14.93 4.47 7.71
N ALA A 357 -14.45 3.36 8.27
CA ALA A 357 -14.36 2.10 7.53
C ALA A 357 -15.77 1.60 7.18
N VAL A 358 -15.95 1.20 5.92
CA VAL A 358 -17.17 0.60 5.40
C VAL A 358 -16.92 -0.89 5.21
N ARG A 359 -17.56 -1.72 6.01
CA ARG A 359 -17.47 -3.18 5.92
C ARG A 359 -18.69 -3.76 5.23
N THR A 360 -18.48 -4.47 4.12
CA THR A 360 -19.48 -5.33 3.49
C THR A 360 -19.25 -6.76 3.91
N GLN A 361 -20.29 -7.45 4.40
CA GLN A 361 -20.16 -8.79 4.96
C GLN A 361 -21.31 -9.70 4.55
N ASP A 362 -20.99 -10.91 4.15
CA ASP A 362 -21.92 -12.00 3.85
C ASP A 362 -21.51 -13.24 4.67
N ALA A 363 -22.51 -13.98 5.16
CA ALA A 363 -22.27 -15.12 6.07
C ALA A 363 -21.48 -16.26 5.40
N ASP A 364 -21.68 -16.48 4.11
CA ASP A 364 -21.07 -17.59 3.36
C ASP A 364 -19.82 -17.14 2.60
N ARG A 365 -19.70 -15.83 2.30
CA ARG A 365 -18.63 -15.27 1.47
C ARG A 365 -17.63 -14.39 2.22
N GLY A 366 -17.81 -14.19 3.53
CA GLY A 366 -16.95 -13.34 4.36
C GLY A 366 -17.22 -11.85 4.17
N GLY A 367 -16.30 -11.00 4.61
CA GLY A 367 -16.44 -9.57 4.51
C GLY A 367 -15.14 -8.80 4.38
N PHE A 368 -15.23 -7.67 3.67
CA PHE A 368 -14.12 -6.76 3.43
C PHE A 368 -14.42 -5.40 4.02
N SER A 369 -13.41 -4.76 4.64
CA SER A 369 -13.51 -3.42 5.21
C SER A 369 -12.71 -2.43 4.36
N ALA A 370 -13.43 -1.64 3.58
CA ALA A 370 -12.87 -0.60 2.76
C ALA A 370 -12.80 0.72 3.56
N GLU A 371 -11.65 1.39 3.57
CA GLU A 371 -11.56 2.74 4.18
C GLU A 371 -11.68 3.83 3.12
N GLY A 372 -11.90 5.09 3.49
CA GLY A 372 -11.87 6.23 2.56
C GLY A 372 -12.98 6.26 1.50
N LEU A 373 -13.94 5.33 1.53
CA LEU A 373 -15.11 5.30 0.64
C LEU A 373 -16.09 6.44 0.94
N LEU A 374 -16.21 6.80 2.21
CA LEU A 374 -17.12 7.82 2.71
C LEU A 374 -16.36 8.85 3.52
N GLU A 375 -16.77 10.10 3.37
CA GLU A 375 -16.34 11.23 4.17
C GLU A 375 -17.54 11.78 4.94
N ILE A 376 -17.51 11.64 6.27
CA ILE A 376 -18.54 12.11 7.18
C ILE A 376 -18.12 13.49 7.70
N LEU A 377 -18.80 14.52 7.23
CA LEU A 377 -18.65 15.88 7.72
C LEU A 377 -19.34 16.00 9.10
N PRO A 378 -18.93 16.92 9.97
CA PRO A 378 -19.63 17.16 11.24
C PRO A 378 -21.13 17.49 11.04
N PRO A 379 -22.01 17.16 12.01
CA PRO A 379 -23.40 17.61 12.00
C PRO A 379 -23.48 19.14 12.10
N GLY A 380 -24.17 19.76 11.14
CA GLY A 380 -24.38 21.21 11.12
C GLY A 380 -25.35 21.71 12.17
N ARG A 381 -24.83 22.06 13.34
CA ARG A 381 -25.38 23.10 14.23
C ARG A 381 -24.25 23.83 14.94
N GLY A 382 -23.73 24.88 14.31
CA GLY A 382 -22.65 25.70 14.84
C GLY A 382 -21.65 26.11 13.76
N PHE A 383 -20.65 26.88 14.13
CA PHE A 383 -19.55 27.27 13.23
C PHE A 383 -18.22 26.87 13.84
N LEU A 384 -17.15 26.92 13.05
CA LEU A 384 -15.78 26.85 13.54
C LEU A 384 -15.26 28.28 13.53
N ARG A 385 -14.89 28.81 14.70
CA ARG A 385 -14.40 30.18 14.81
C ARG A 385 -13.07 30.29 14.07
N GLY A 386 -13.01 31.20 13.11
CA GLY A 386 -11.86 31.38 12.23
C GLY A 386 -11.93 30.63 10.90
N ASP A 387 -12.95 29.79 10.66
CA ASP A 387 -13.18 29.07 9.39
C ASP A 387 -14.04 29.95 8.48
N ALA A 388 -13.39 30.88 7.78
CA ALA A 388 -14.05 31.92 7.01
C ALA A 388 -14.54 31.40 5.64
N ASP A 389 -13.95 30.32 5.11
CA ASP A 389 -14.37 29.70 3.85
C ASP A 389 -15.25 28.44 4.01
N SER A 390 -15.51 28.03 5.25
CA SER A 390 -16.40 26.93 5.63
C SER A 390 -15.92 25.55 5.16
N ASP A 391 -14.60 25.33 5.11
CA ASP A 391 -13.97 24.06 4.74
C ASP A 391 -13.62 23.17 5.95
N ALA A 392 -13.98 23.61 7.16
CA ALA A 392 -13.72 22.98 8.45
C ALA A 392 -12.24 22.89 8.84
N ARG A 393 -11.37 23.73 8.26
CA ARG A 393 -9.95 23.84 8.60
C ARG A 393 -9.59 25.30 8.84
N ILE A 394 -8.64 25.54 9.76
CA ILE A 394 -8.08 26.88 9.95
C ILE A 394 -6.75 26.94 9.22
N THR A 395 -6.69 27.73 8.15
CA THR A 395 -5.54 27.91 7.28
C THR A 395 -5.32 29.37 6.92
N ILE A 396 -4.30 29.63 6.10
CA ILE A 396 -4.07 30.98 5.56
C ILE A 396 -5.20 31.44 4.63
N ALA A 397 -5.96 30.50 4.03
CA ALA A 397 -7.08 30.83 3.17
C ALA A 397 -8.15 31.64 3.92
N ASP A 398 -8.40 31.30 5.19
CA ASP A 398 -9.37 31.98 6.04
C ASP A 398 -9.02 33.44 6.28
N ALA A 399 -7.75 33.71 6.62
CA ALA A 399 -7.27 35.08 6.79
C ALA A 399 -7.40 35.91 5.50
N ILE A 400 -7.17 35.28 4.34
CA ILE A 400 -7.38 35.93 3.04
C ILE A 400 -8.86 36.23 2.81
N VAL A 401 -9.76 35.31 3.17
CA VAL A 401 -11.21 35.49 3.01
C VAL A 401 -11.74 36.61 3.90
N VAL A 402 -11.28 36.74 5.14
CA VAL A 402 -11.60 37.87 6.03
C VAL A 402 -11.18 39.20 5.39
N ILE A 403 -9.93 39.32 4.94
CA ILE A 403 -9.41 40.54 4.29
C ILE A 403 -10.19 40.86 3.02
N TYR A 404 -10.46 39.84 2.20
CA TYR A 404 -11.18 40.00 0.94
C TYR A 404 -12.62 40.46 1.16
N ASN A 405 -13.28 39.97 2.22
CA ASN A 405 -14.62 40.39 2.62
C ASN A 405 -14.67 41.90 2.94
N LEU A 406 -13.72 42.37 3.76
CA LEU A 406 -13.63 43.76 4.19
C LEU A 406 -13.36 44.74 3.04
N LEU A 407 -12.58 44.33 2.05
CA LEU A 407 -12.14 45.22 0.96
C LEU A 407 -13.14 45.37 -0.19
N ARG A 408 -14.04 44.40 -0.43
CA ARG A 408 -14.86 44.37 -1.65
C ARG A 408 -16.32 44.80 -1.52
N ASN A 409 -16.83 45.01 -0.30
CA ASN A 409 -18.17 45.56 0.03
C ASN A 409 -19.27 45.36 -1.04
N ARG A 410 -19.43 44.12 -1.55
CA ARG A 410 -20.49 43.72 -2.49
C ARG A 410 -21.39 42.69 -1.79
N GLY A 411 -22.18 43.16 -0.84
CA GLY A 411 -23.58 42.75 -0.65
C GLY A 411 -23.94 41.26 -0.52
N GLY A 412 -23.00 40.37 -0.22
CA GLY A 412 -23.28 39.05 0.32
C GLY A 412 -22.76 39.02 1.74
N VAL A 413 -23.64 39.11 2.74
CA VAL A 413 -23.28 38.71 4.10
C VAL A 413 -22.83 37.25 3.99
N PRO A 414 -21.63 36.87 4.49
CA PRO A 414 -21.25 35.47 4.54
C PRO A 414 -22.35 34.65 5.20
N ASP A 415 -22.60 33.43 4.72
CA ASP A 415 -23.59 32.52 5.30
C ASP A 415 -23.35 32.28 6.81
N CYS A 416 -22.12 32.53 7.28
CA CYS A 416 -21.75 32.57 8.68
C CYS A 416 -20.85 33.77 9.01
N ALA A 417 -21.43 34.91 9.41
CA ALA A 417 -20.66 36.07 9.83
C ALA A 417 -19.86 35.80 11.13
N ALA A 418 -20.36 34.90 11.97
CA ALA A 418 -19.71 34.54 13.22
C ALA A 418 -18.38 33.78 13.04
N SER A 419 -18.15 33.08 11.92
CA SER A 419 -16.87 32.40 11.68
C SER A 419 -15.75 33.35 11.26
N LEU A 420 -16.10 34.52 10.72
CA LEU A 420 -15.14 35.56 10.35
C LEU A 420 -14.66 36.38 11.57
N ASP A 421 -15.38 36.36 12.68
CA ASP A 421 -15.03 36.98 13.98
C ASP A 421 -14.13 36.02 14.77
N ALA A 422 -12.86 35.95 14.34
CA ALA A 422 -11.85 35.01 14.80
C ALA A 422 -11.41 35.29 16.25
N ASP A 423 -11.40 36.56 16.66
CA ASP A 423 -11.04 36.97 18.02
C ASP A 423 -12.24 37.06 18.97
N ALA A 424 -13.45 36.79 18.48
CA ALA A 424 -14.72 36.83 19.22
C ALA A 424 -15.04 38.23 19.79
N SER A 425 -14.57 39.29 19.16
CA SER A 425 -14.85 40.67 19.54
C SER A 425 -16.30 41.11 19.23
N GLY A 426 -17.03 40.33 18.44
CA GLY A 426 -18.38 40.65 17.97
C GLY A 426 -18.40 41.60 16.77
N ARG A 427 -17.24 41.84 16.14
CA ARG A 427 -17.09 42.61 14.90
C ARG A 427 -16.20 41.83 13.96
N VAL A 428 -16.46 41.95 12.66
CA VAL A 428 -15.56 41.43 11.63
C VAL A 428 -14.71 42.59 11.13
N ASP A 429 -13.41 42.57 11.41
CA ASP A 429 -12.44 43.57 10.95
C ASP A 429 -11.04 42.97 10.71
N LEU A 430 -10.03 43.82 10.47
CA LEU A 430 -8.68 43.35 10.15
C LEU A 430 -7.98 42.67 11.34
N ALA A 431 -8.44 42.89 12.57
CA ALA A 431 -7.94 42.22 13.76
C ALA A 431 -8.15 40.71 13.68
N ASP A 432 -9.26 40.25 13.10
CA ASP A 432 -9.56 38.83 12.91
C ASP A 432 -8.54 38.12 12.01
N ALA A 433 -8.21 38.73 10.87
CA ALA A 433 -7.20 38.20 9.97
C ALA A 433 -5.81 38.16 10.64
N ILE A 434 -5.47 39.20 11.40
CA ILE A 434 -4.22 39.26 12.16
C ILE A 434 -4.20 38.18 13.26
N TYR A 435 -5.33 37.93 13.92
CA TYR A 435 -5.49 36.91 14.95
C TYR A 435 -5.21 35.52 14.38
N LEU A 436 -5.82 35.18 13.23
CA LEU A 436 -5.59 33.89 12.55
C LEU A 436 -4.14 33.70 12.13
N LEU A 437 -3.50 34.72 11.55
CA LEU A 437 -2.09 34.64 11.14
C LEU A 437 -1.15 34.48 12.34
N ARG A 438 -1.47 35.12 13.48
CA ARG A 438 -0.72 34.94 14.73
C ARG A 438 -0.86 33.54 15.29
N TYR A 439 -2.08 32.99 15.31
CA TYR A 439 -2.32 31.61 15.71
C TYR A 439 -1.55 30.63 14.81
N LEU A 440 -1.64 30.78 13.49
CA LEU A 440 -1.04 29.86 12.51
C LEU A 440 0.48 29.88 12.47
N PHE A 441 1.11 31.05 12.60
CA PHE A 441 2.55 31.20 12.35
C PHE A 441 3.37 31.62 13.57
N LEU A 442 2.74 32.21 14.58
CA LEU A 442 3.43 32.82 15.73
C LEU A 442 3.06 32.18 17.06
N HIS A 443 2.41 31.00 17.05
CA HIS A 443 1.97 30.29 18.25
C HIS A 443 1.12 31.18 19.16
N GLY A 444 0.32 32.07 18.55
CA GLY A 444 -0.64 32.91 19.27
C GLY A 444 -1.74 32.10 19.94
N GLU A 445 -2.60 32.78 20.70
CA GLU A 445 -3.75 32.12 21.35
C GLU A 445 -4.66 31.47 20.31
N ALA A 446 -5.18 30.29 20.65
CA ALA A 446 -6.17 29.60 19.84
C ALA A 446 -7.45 30.45 19.71
N PRO A 447 -8.19 30.35 18.60
CA PRO A 447 -9.49 30.98 18.48
C PRO A 447 -10.41 30.58 19.66
N PRO A 448 -11.16 31.53 20.25
CA PRO A 448 -12.15 31.22 21.27
C PRO A 448 -13.20 30.23 20.77
N ALA A 449 -13.86 29.51 21.68
CA ALA A 449 -14.91 28.57 21.31
C ALA A 449 -15.99 29.23 20.41
N PRO A 450 -16.48 28.54 19.37
CA PRO A 450 -16.26 27.13 19.02
C PRO A 450 -14.95 26.87 18.24
N PHE A 451 -14.01 26.17 18.88
CA PHE A 451 -12.69 25.74 18.36
C PHE A 451 -12.13 24.67 19.33
N PRO A 452 -11.42 23.62 18.87
CA PRO A 452 -11.06 23.28 17.49
C PRO A 452 -12.16 22.52 16.72
N ALA A 453 -13.33 22.30 17.33
CA ALA A 453 -14.45 21.61 16.71
C ALA A 453 -15.62 22.58 16.51
N CYS A 454 -16.41 22.35 15.47
CA CYS A 454 -17.64 23.10 15.23
C CYS A 454 -18.61 22.93 16.38
N GLY A 455 -19.27 24.02 16.74
CA GLY A 455 -20.22 24.02 17.84
C GLY A 455 -20.89 25.37 18.03
N PRO A 456 -21.76 25.50 19.04
CA PRO A 456 -22.34 26.77 19.41
C PRO A 456 -21.31 27.68 20.06
N SER A 457 -21.42 29.00 19.82
CA SER A 457 -20.65 30.01 20.56
C SER A 457 -21.25 30.23 21.95
N SER A 458 -20.40 30.27 22.98
CA SER A 458 -20.76 30.74 24.33
C SER A 458 -20.68 32.26 24.47
N VAL A 459 -20.08 32.95 23.49
CA VAL A 459 -20.02 34.41 23.38
C VAL A 459 -21.25 34.88 22.61
N ALA A 460 -22.11 35.67 23.25
CA ALA A 460 -23.27 36.27 22.62
C ALA A 460 -22.82 37.42 21.73
N THR A 461 -22.89 37.24 20.42
CA THR A 461 -22.64 38.30 19.43
C THR A 461 -23.90 38.51 18.58
N GLU A 462 -24.07 39.70 18.00
CA GLU A 462 -25.16 39.98 17.04
C GLU A 462 -24.88 39.34 15.66
N LEU A 463 -23.73 38.69 15.48
CA LEU A 463 -23.33 38.05 14.23
C LEU A 463 -24.02 36.68 14.09
N GLY A 464 -24.88 36.59 13.07
CA GLY A 464 -25.61 35.36 12.74
C GLY A 464 -24.75 34.33 12.01
N CYS A 465 -25.19 33.08 12.10
CA CYS A 465 -24.66 31.97 11.32
C CYS A 465 -25.82 31.10 10.84
N GLU A 466 -26.20 31.26 9.57
CA GLU A 466 -27.36 30.59 8.98
C GLU A 466 -27.00 29.21 8.40
N LYS A 467 -25.73 28.99 8.06
CA LYS A 467 -25.18 27.67 7.73
C LYS A 467 -24.25 27.18 8.82
N GLY A 468 -24.52 25.98 9.32
CA GLY A 468 -23.53 25.30 10.14
C GLY A 468 -22.35 24.82 9.31
N CYS A 469 -21.21 24.58 9.97
CA CYS A 469 -20.25 23.59 9.45
C CYS A 469 -21.03 22.30 9.12
#